data_AF-A0A7T8B974-F1
#
_entry.id   AF-A0A7T8B974-F1
#
_cell.length_a   1.000
_cell.length_b   1.000
_cell.length_c   1.000
_cell.angle_alpha   90.00
_cell.angle_beta   90.00
_cell.angle_gamma   90.00
#
_symmetry.space_group_name_H-M   'P 1'
#
loop_
_entity.id
_entity.type
_entity.pdbx_description
1 polymer ?
#
loop_
_entity_poly.entity_id
_entity_poly.type
_entity_poly.pdbx_seq_one_letter_code
_entity_poly.pdbx_strand_id
1 'polypeptide(L)'
;MGLAAVIISFVSCGIEDYLYLDPVPQSNVNTTANTQVTISRLSYSNSYLQYYGIYYRIYLSNANYTSQIDSSAMSSIHSTLYSDYQYLERYTEEYQIQNNTSGSSTANIGSVFNGRNYNLIALENGNLENVLSGSNASGYTVTLDFIETSASTIPVMRLSYTDSLGVIHVQTYNLFRNSSIPGAANFDPEPDRYFRNTADLRNSTYASKNTDVVQQTGSSYAYASFYIVAIGVDDNIAPIYSSPTFLGVMRLPGS
;
A
#
# COMPACT_ATOMS: atom_id res chain seq x y z
N MET A 1 15.40 -24.09 66.69
CA MET A 1 15.93 -23.06 65.77
C MET A 1 15.80 -23.62 64.37
N GLY A 2 14.84 -23.09 63.61
CA GLY A 2 14.50 -23.56 62.27
C GLY A 2 15.19 -22.73 61.19
N LEU A 3 15.49 -23.37 60.07
CA LEU A 3 15.75 -22.71 58.81
C LEU A 3 14.71 -23.22 57.81
N ALA A 4 13.70 -22.39 57.53
CA ALA A 4 12.78 -22.63 56.43
C ALA A 4 13.45 -22.10 55.15
N ALA A 5 13.76 -23.00 54.22
CA ALA A 5 14.25 -22.63 52.89
C ALA A 5 13.09 -22.08 52.07
N VAL A 6 13.15 -20.80 51.72
CA VAL A 6 12.21 -20.15 50.80
C VAL A 6 12.66 -20.50 49.37
N ILE A 7 11.91 -21.38 48.70
CA ILE A 7 12.07 -21.63 47.27
C ILE A 7 11.33 -20.54 46.51
N ILE A 8 12.07 -19.54 46.03
CA ILE A 8 11.55 -18.52 45.11
C ILE A 8 11.52 -19.14 43.72
N SER A 9 10.32 -19.54 43.27
CA SER A 9 10.10 -19.98 41.89
C SER A 9 9.92 -18.75 41.02
N PHE A 10 10.94 -18.39 40.24
CA PHE A 10 10.78 -17.44 39.14
C PHE A 10 10.01 -18.15 38.02
N VAL A 11 8.69 -18.01 38.03
CA VAL A 11 7.88 -18.30 36.84
C VAL A 11 8.23 -17.19 35.85
N SER A 12 9.24 -17.45 35.03
CA SER A 12 9.44 -16.68 33.80
C SER A 12 8.15 -16.86 33.01
N CYS A 13 7.26 -15.85 33.05
CA CYS A 13 6.41 -15.61 31.89
C CYS A 13 7.41 -15.32 30.78
N GLY A 14 7.70 -16.33 29.95
CA GLY A 14 8.49 -16.11 28.76
C GLY A 14 7.89 -14.91 28.06
N ILE A 15 8.72 -13.89 27.82
CA ILE A 15 8.33 -12.82 26.90
C ILE A 15 7.90 -13.56 25.63
N GLU A 16 6.62 -13.48 25.30
CA GLU A 16 6.16 -13.84 23.96
C GLU A 16 6.96 -12.94 23.03
N ASP A 17 7.95 -13.52 22.35
CA ASP A 17 8.54 -12.89 21.17
C ASP A 17 7.42 -12.82 20.15
N TYR A 18 6.68 -11.74 20.20
CA TYR A 18 5.68 -11.44 19.20
C TYR A 18 6.41 -11.28 17.87
N LEU A 19 6.11 -12.17 16.94
CA LEU A 19 6.67 -12.14 15.59
C LEU A 19 6.07 -10.93 14.85
N TYR A 20 6.89 -9.90 14.67
CA TYR A 20 6.52 -8.71 13.90
C TYR A 20 7.32 -8.62 12.61
N LEU A 21 6.67 -8.10 11.58
CA LEU A 21 7.34 -7.65 10.36
C LEU A 21 7.65 -6.16 10.49
N ASP A 22 8.87 -5.77 10.12
CA ASP A 22 9.24 -4.37 10.08
C ASP A 22 8.48 -3.65 8.95
N PRO A 23 7.96 -2.43 9.21
CA PRO A 23 7.36 -1.60 8.18
C PRO A 23 8.41 -1.12 7.18
N VAL A 24 7.96 -0.68 6.00
CA VAL A 24 8.83 0.06 5.07
C VAL A 24 9.06 1.44 5.68
N PRO A 25 10.30 1.90 5.94
CA PRO A 25 10.52 3.20 6.57
C PRO A 25 9.94 4.32 5.74
N GLN A 26 9.30 5.27 6.39
CA GLN A 26 8.83 6.48 5.70
C GLN A 26 9.99 7.24 5.05
N SER A 27 11.21 7.16 5.61
CA SER A 27 12.43 7.74 5.02
C SER A 27 12.83 7.15 3.67
N ASN A 28 12.34 5.96 3.33
CA ASN A 28 12.56 5.34 2.03
C ASN A 28 11.53 5.80 0.99
N VAL A 29 10.43 6.43 1.41
CA VAL A 29 9.37 6.92 0.52
C VAL A 29 9.68 8.35 0.10
N ASN A 30 9.75 8.59 -1.20
CA ASN A 30 9.96 9.91 -1.79
C ASN A 30 8.83 10.22 -2.78
N THR A 31 8.07 11.26 -2.46
CA THR A 31 6.95 11.76 -3.27
C THR A 31 7.23 13.22 -3.62
N THR A 32 7.82 13.46 -4.79
CA THR A 32 8.18 14.81 -5.25
C THR A 32 7.04 15.53 -5.99
N ALA A 33 6.08 14.76 -6.51
CA ALA A 33 4.91 15.25 -7.23
C ALA A 33 3.70 14.37 -6.89
N ASN A 34 2.50 14.81 -7.25
CA ASN A 34 1.30 13.94 -7.13
C ASN A 34 1.14 12.97 -8.31
N THR A 35 2.16 12.77 -9.13
CA THR A 35 2.10 11.81 -10.24
C THR A 35 3.11 10.69 -10.09
N GLN A 36 3.93 10.71 -9.03
CA GLN A 36 4.97 9.72 -8.85
C GLN A 36 5.35 9.56 -7.39
N VAL A 37 5.55 8.31 -6.98
CA VAL A 37 6.20 7.95 -5.70
C VAL A 37 7.30 6.94 -5.96
N THR A 38 8.42 7.12 -5.28
CA THR A 38 9.54 6.18 -5.28
C THR A 38 9.79 5.64 -3.88
N ILE A 39 9.91 4.33 -3.76
CA ILE A 39 10.29 3.61 -2.56
C ILE A 39 11.70 3.11 -2.78
N SER A 40 12.66 3.74 -2.12
CA SER A 40 14.08 3.38 -2.23
C SER A 40 14.38 2.19 -1.33
N ARG A 41 15.04 1.17 -1.86
CA ARG A 41 15.56 0.03 -1.07
C ARG A 41 14.46 -0.65 -0.25
N LEU A 42 13.56 -1.37 -0.92
CA LEU A 42 12.77 -2.40 -0.26
C LEU A 42 13.73 -3.45 0.28
N SER A 43 14.00 -3.50 1.59
CA SER A 43 14.85 -4.55 2.13
C SER A 43 14.68 -4.72 3.63
N TYR A 44 14.04 -5.82 4.01
CA TYR A 44 14.20 -6.44 5.33
C TYR A 44 14.36 -7.95 5.15
N SER A 45 15.43 -8.51 5.72
CA SER A 45 15.58 -9.96 5.79
C SER A 45 14.82 -10.45 7.02
N ASN A 46 13.58 -10.84 6.84
CA ASN A 46 12.79 -11.49 7.87
C ASN A 46 12.30 -12.83 7.30
N SER A 47 12.56 -13.94 7.99
CA SER A 47 12.18 -15.29 7.55
C SER A 47 10.67 -15.47 7.40
N TYR A 48 9.88 -14.63 8.07
CA TYR A 48 8.43 -14.64 8.01
C TYR A 48 7.86 -13.77 6.89
N LEU A 49 8.66 -12.85 6.31
CA LEU A 49 8.23 -12.01 5.19
C LEU A 49 8.01 -12.84 3.94
N GLN A 50 6.81 -12.73 3.35
CA GLN A 50 6.50 -13.37 2.07
C GLN A 50 6.60 -12.35 0.93
N TYR A 51 5.92 -11.21 1.05
CA TYR A 51 5.89 -10.17 0.01
C TYR A 51 5.47 -8.80 0.55
N TYR A 52 5.61 -7.77 -0.29
CA TYR A 52 5.04 -6.45 -0.03
C TYR A 52 3.71 -6.25 -0.79
N GLY A 53 2.65 -5.91 -0.07
CA GLY A 53 1.37 -5.51 -0.63
C GLY A 53 1.24 -4.00 -0.74
N ILE A 54 0.75 -3.49 -1.87
CA ILE A 54 0.42 -2.08 -2.04
C ILE A 54 -1.10 -1.95 -2.11
N TYR A 55 -1.69 -1.26 -1.12
CA TYR A 55 -3.11 -1.00 -1.02
C TYR A 55 -3.46 0.35 -1.62
N TYR A 56 -4.64 0.45 -2.23
CA TYR A 56 -5.12 1.68 -2.84
C TYR A 56 -6.62 1.89 -2.65
N ARG A 57 -7.05 3.16 -2.72
CA ARG A 57 -8.45 3.57 -2.91
C ARG A 57 -8.52 4.83 -3.75
N ILE A 58 -9.52 4.93 -4.61
CA ILE A 58 -9.71 6.04 -5.56
C ILE A 58 -10.78 7.01 -5.05
N TYR A 59 -10.55 8.30 -5.23
CA TYR A 59 -11.41 9.40 -4.83
C TYR A 59 -11.60 10.33 -6.02
N LEU A 60 -12.84 10.53 -6.42
CA LEU A 60 -13.17 11.49 -7.46
C LEU A 60 -13.20 12.90 -6.89
N SER A 61 -12.74 13.89 -7.66
CA SER A 61 -12.60 15.27 -7.19
C SER A 61 -12.86 16.31 -8.27
N ASN A 62 -13.22 17.51 -7.81
CA ASN A 62 -13.26 18.74 -8.61
C ASN A 62 -11.97 19.56 -8.48
N ALA A 63 -11.13 19.27 -7.49
CA ALA A 63 -9.90 20.00 -7.24
C ALA A 63 -8.79 19.51 -8.18
N ASN A 64 -8.04 20.46 -8.72
CA ASN A 64 -6.88 20.19 -9.58
C ASN A 64 -5.59 20.51 -8.83
N TYR A 65 -4.89 19.48 -8.40
CA TYR A 65 -3.56 19.57 -7.83
C TYR A 65 -2.49 19.19 -8.86
N THR A 66 -1.37 19.91 -8.84
CA THR A 66 -0.18 19.65 -9.67
C THR A 66 1.10 19.45 -8.85
N SER A 67 1.05 19.69 -7.54
CA SER A 67 2.14 19.47 -6.59
C SER A 67 1.85 18.24 -5.73
N GLN A 68 2.82 17.84 -4.91
CA GLN A 68 2.62 16.88 -3.82
C GLN A 68 1.38 17.25 -3.00
N ILE A 69 0.60 16.23 -2.62
CA ILE A 69 -0.61 16.35 -1.80
C ILE A 69 -0.25 15.95 -0.37
N ASP A 70 -0.33 16.90 0.55
CA ASP A 70 -0.22 16.65 1.98
C ASP A 70 -1.61 16.46 2.63
N SER A 71 -1.62 16.16 3.92
CA SER A 71 -2.85 15.93 4.69
C SER A 71 -3.77 17.16 4.76
N SER A 72 -3.24 18.37 4.60
CA SER A 72 -4.04 19.60 4.59
C SER A 72 -4.87 19.77 3.32
N ALA A 73 -4.38 19.25 2.19
CA ALA A 73 -5.06 19.28 0.89
C ALA A 73 -6.09 18.15 0.71
N MET A 74 -5.99 17.05 1.45
CA MET A 74 -6.83 15.85 1.26
C MET A 74 -8.33 16.12 1.39
N SER A 75 -8.75 16.97 2.31
CA SER A 75 -10.17 17.30 2.53
C SER A 75 -10.79 18.06 1.34
N SER A 76 -9.97 18.82 0.61
CA SER A 76 -10.36 19.54 -0.60
C SER A 76 -10.44 18.61 -1.82
N ILE A 77 -9.69 17.50 -1.81
CA ILE A 77 -9.84 16.45 -2.82
C ILE A 77 -11.16 15.72 -2.59
N HIS A 78 -11.36 15.17 -1.40
CA HIS A 78 -12.59 14.50 -0.99
C HIS A 78 -12.65 14.37 0.54
N SER A 79 -13.78 14.66 1.19
CA SER A 79 -13.90 14.58 2.65
C SER A 79 -13.60 13.17 3.20
N THR A 80 -14.07 12.12 2.49
CA THR A 80 -13.74 10.72 2.79
C THR A 80 -12.26 10.41 2.71
N LEU A 81 -11.49 11.02 1.80
CA LEU A 81 -10.04 10.81 1.73
C LEU A 81 -9.36 11.23 3.03
N TYR A 82 -9.69 12.44 3.53
CA TYR A 82 -9.16 12.92 4.80
C TYR A 82 -9.59 12.04 5.98
N SER A 83 -10.87 11.63 6.01
CA SER A 83 -11.36 10.73 7.07
C SER A 83 -10.68 9.36 7.06
N ASP A 84 -10.46 8.79 5.88
CA ASP A 84 -9.76 7.51 5.70
C ASP A 84 -8.29 7.63 6.10
N TYR A 85 -7.63 8.71 5.69
CA TYR A 85 -6.25 9.02 6.08
C TYR A 85 -6.11 9.10 7.61
N GLN A 86 -6.93 9.91 8.30
CA GLN A 86 -6.86 10.06 9.76
C GLN A 86 -7.12 8.75 10.52
N TYR A 87 -7.89 7.85 9.93
CA TYR A 87 -8.16 6.54 10.51
C TYR A 87 -6.97 5.60 10.34
N LEU A 88 -6.41 5.53 9.12
CA LEU A 88 -5.29 4.64 8.78
C LEU A 88 -3.95 5.13 9.34
N GLU A 89 -3.75 6.44 9.47
CA GLU A 89 -2.55 7.06 10.03
C GLU A 89 -2.21 6.49 11.42
N ARG A 90 -3.21 6.16 12.24
CA ARG A 90 -3.01 5.58 13.58
C ARG A 90 -2.33 4.22 13.58
N TYR A 91 -2.34 3.54 12.45
CA TYR A 91 -1.70 2.26 12.24
C TYR A 91 -0.31 2.40 11.64
N THR A 92 0.09 3.58 11.15
CA THR A 92 1.41 3.76 10.54
C THR A 92 2.50 3.80 11.59
N GLU A 93 3.71 3.38 11.20
CA GLU A 93 4.89 3.43 12.06
C GLU A 93 5.18 4.87 12.51
N GLU A 94 5.08 5.84 11.61
CA GLU A 94 5.36 7.25 11.91
C GLU A 94 4.47 7.78 13.05
N TYR A 95 3.17 7.46 13.02
CA TYR A 95 2.25 7.85 14.08
C TYR A 95 2.60 7.17 15.41
N GLN A 96 2.92 5.87 15.37
CA GLN A 96 3.27 5.09 16.56
C GLN A 96 4.53 5.61 17.25
N ILE A 97 5.56 5.95 16.46
CA ILE A 97 6.79 6.57 16.95
C ILE A 97 6.50 7.93 17.57
N GLN A 98 5.76 8.81 16.87
CA GLN A 98 5.47 10.16 17.34
C GLN A 98 4.64 10.20 18.62
N ASN A 99 3.74 9.22 18.81
CA ASN A 99 2.81 9.19 19.94
C ASN A 99 3.23 8.20 21.04
N ASN A 100 4.40 7.56 20.90
CA ASN A 100 4.90 6.55 21.84
C ASN A 100 3.86 5.45 22.14
N THR A 101 3.13 5.00 21.11
CA THR A 101 2.13 3.94 21.24
C THR A 101 2.73 2.62 20.76
N SER A 102 2.61 1.58 21.59
CA SER A 102 2.99 0.22 21.18
C SER A 102 2.00 -0.28 20.13
N GLY A 103 2.54 -0.81 19.03
CA GLY A 103 1.85 -1.11 17.77
C GLY A 103 0.39 -1.55 17.93
N SER A 104 -0.53 -0.77 17.35
CA SER A 104 -1.90 -1.24 17.11
C SER A 104 -1.81 -2.62 16.43
N SER A 105 -2.40 -3.64 17.04
CA SER A 105 -2.28 -5.06 16.61
C SER A 105 -2.26 -5.19 15.08
N THR A 106 -1.06 -5.47 14.55
CA THR A 106 -0.86 -5.56 13.10
C THR A 106 -1.51 -6.81 12.52
N ALA A 107 -1.94 -7.76 13.36
CA ALA A 107 -2.62 -8.99 12.97
C ALA A 107 -3.88 -8.77 12.10
N ASN A 108 -4.47 -7.58 12.12
CA ASN A 108 -5.70 -7.26 11.39
C ASN A 108 -5.56 -6.17 10.32
N ILE A 109 -4.35 -5.80 9.88
CA ILE A 109 -4.16 -4.71 8.90
C ILE A 109 -4.94 -4.97 7.60
N GLY A 110 -4.97 -6.21 7.10
CA GLY A 110 -5.80 -6.57 5.95
C GLY A 110 -7.30 -6.24 6.16
N SER A 111 -7.84 -6.55 7.34
CA SER A 111 -9.23 -6.23 7.72
C SER A 111 -9.46 -4.72 7.87
N VAL A 112 -8.47 -3.98 8.38
CA VAL A 112 -8.51 -2.51 8.51
C VAL A 112 -8.64 -1.85 7.13
N PHE A 113 -7.85 -2.28 6.14
CA PHE A 113 -7.95 -1.79 4.77
C PHE A 113 -9.26 -2.20 4.09
N ASN A 114 -9.68 -3.46 4.23
CA ASN A 114 -10.92 -3.96 3.64
C ASN A 114 -12.16 -3.24 4.21
N GLY A 115 -12.21 -2.98 5.51
CA GLY A 115 -13.28 -2.20 6.15
C GLY A 115 -13.42 -0.76 5.62
N ARG A 116 -12.42 -0.28 4.89
CA ARG A 116 -12.38 1.03 4.22
C ARG A 116 -12.37 0.90 2.70
N ASN A 117 -12.66 -0.28 2.13
CA ASN A 117 -12.63 -0.55 0.68
C ASN A 117 -11.27 -0.20 0.01
N TYR A 118 -10.17 -0.38 0.73
CA TYR A 118 -8.84 -0.37 0.11
C TYR A 118 -8.54 -1.76 -0.45
N ASN A 119 -8.09 -1.80 -1.71
CA ASN A 119 -7.75 -3.04 -2.41
C ASN A 119 -6.26 -3.13 -2.67
N LEU A 120 -5.71 -4.33 -2.77
CA LEU A 120 -4.35 -4.54 -3.27
C LEU A 120 -4.28 -4.15 -4.75
N ILE A 121 -3.18 -3.52 -5.19
CA ILE A 121 -2.92 -3.33 -6.62
C ILE A 121 -2.74 -4.69 -7.31
N ALA A 122 -3.08 -4.77 -8.58
CA ALA A 122 -2.74 -5.89 -9.45
C ALA A 122 -1.74 -5.42 -10.52
N LEU A 123 -0.98 -6.36 -11.07
CA LEU A 123 -0.08 -6.13 -12.20
C LEU A 123 -0.68 -6.80 -13.44
N GLU A 124 -0.69 -6.09 -14.56
CA GLU A 124 -1.06 -6.72 -15.82
C GLU A 124 -0.07 -7.85 -16.14
N ASN A 125 -0.57 -9.06 -16.37
CA ASN A 125 0.23 -10.26 -16.66
C ASN A 125 1.29 -10.61 -15.59
N GLY A 126 1.08 -10.19 -14.34
CA GLY A 126 2.00 -10.44 -13.24
C GLY A 126 1.29 -10.74 -11.93
N ASN A 127 2.00 -11.41 -11.02
CA ASN A 127 1.59 -11.52 -9.62
C ASN A 127 2.44 -10.57 -8.79
N LEU A 128 1.81 -9.56 -8.17
CA LEU A 128 2.48 -8.61 -7.28
C LEU A 128 3.25 -9.32 -6.18
N GLU A 129 2.70 -10.40 -5.62
CA GLU A 129 3.31 -11.18 -4.54
C GLU A 129 4.64 -11.80 -4.99
N ASN A 130 4.72 -12.25 -6.24
CA ASN A 130 5.96 -12.80 -6.80
C ASN A 130 6.99 -11.71 -7.14
N VAL A 131 6.51 -10.61 -7.72
CA VAL A 131 7.35 -9.47 -8.16
C VAL A 131 7.93 -8.73 -6.95
N LEU A 132 7.11 -8.52 -5.92
CA LEU A 132 7.49 -7.88 -4.66
C LEU A 132 7.70 -8.89 -3.52
N SER A 133 8.11 -10.13 -3.84
CA SER A 133 8.44 -11.13 -2.82
C SER A 133 9.65 -10.69 -2.00
N GLY A 134 9.73 -11.11 -0.73
CA GLY A 134 10.82 -10.72 0.17
C GLY A 134 12.22 -11.06 -0.38
N SER A 135 12.34 -12.16 -1.13
CA SER A 135 13.60 -12.56 -1.77
C SER A 135 13.90 -11.81 -3.07
N ASN A 136 12.89 -11.47 -3.87
CA ASN A 136 13.10 -10.85 -5.18
C ASN A 136 13.20 -9.33 -5.11
N ALA A 137 12.49 -8.69 -4.18
CA ALA A 137 12.44 -7.24 -4.06
C ALA A 137 13.55 -6.66 -3.18
N SER A 138 14.35 -7.50 -2.52
CA SER A 138 15.38 -7.05 -1.59
C SER A 138 16.42 -6.18 -2.33
N GLY A 139 16.60 -4.94 -1.85
CA GLY A 139 17.51 -3.95 -2.41
C GLY A 139 16.95 -3.19 -3.61
N TYR A 140 15.70 -3.46 -4.02
CA TYR A 140 15.12 -2.85 -5.20
C TYR A 140 14.53 -1.48 -4.88
N THR A 141 14.50 -0.62 -5.89
CA THR A 141 13.73 0.62 -5.89
C THR A 141 12.43 0.39 -6.65
N VAL A 142 11.31 0.71 -6.04
CA VAL A 142 9.97 0.66 -6.65
C VAL A 142 9.50 2.07 -6.94
N THR A 143 9.10 2.33 -8.17
CA THR A 143 8.48 3.60 -8.56
C THR A 143 7.08 3.34 -9.10
N LEU A 144 6.07 3.95 -8.50
CA LEU A 144 4.73 4.04 -9.08
C LEU A 144 4.65 5.35 -9.88
N ASP A 145 4.43 5.25 -11.18
CA ASP A 145 4.45 6.38 -12.10
C ASP A 145 3.10 6.54 -12.82
N PHE A 146 2.47 7.68 -12.56
CA PHE A 146 1.19 8.12 -13.10
C PHE A 146 1.37 9.32 -14.04
N ILE A 147 2.60 9.63 -14.45
CA ILE A 147 2.88 10.71 -15.41
C ILE A 147 2.24 10.37 -16.76
N GLU A 148 1.36 11.27 -17.21
CA GLU A 148 0.76 11.20 -18.54
C GLU A 148 1.79 11.61 -19.59
N THR A 149 2.00 10.78 -20.60
CA THR A 149 2.88 11.08 -21.73
C THR A 149 2.11 10.96 -23.04
N SER A 150 2.61 11.58 -24.11
CA SER A 150 2.02 11.42 -25.44
C SER A 150 2.06 9.97 -25.96
N ALA A 151 2.90 9.12 -25.38
CA ALA A 151 3.08 7.73 -25.79
C ALA A 151 2.21 6.74 -25.00
N SER A 152 1.83 7.07 -23.76
CA SER A 152 1.01 6.21 -22.90
C SER A 152 0.32 7.02 -21.81
N THR A 153 -0.95 6.72 -21.59
CA THR A 153 -1.74 7.17 -20.44
C THR A 153 -1.88 6.08 -19.36
N ILE A 154 -1.29 4.89 -19.57
CA ILE A 154 -1.37 3.78 -18.63
C ILE A 154 -0.28 3.95 -17.56
N PRO A 155 -0.65 4.10 -16.27
CA PRO A 155 0.34 4.14 -15.20
C PRO A 155 1.11 2.83 -15.06
N VAL A 156 2.35 2.94 -14.59
CA VAL A 156 3.26 1.80 -14.47
C VAL A 156 3.92 1.72 -13.11
N MET A 157 4.26 0.51 -12.69
CA MET A 157 5.24 0.24 -11.65
C MET A 157 6.57 -0.07 -12.33
N ARG A 158 7.64 0.64 -11.94
CA ARG A 158 9.00 0.31 -12.32
C ARG A 158 9.73 -0.28 -11.13
N LEU A 159 10.42 -1.37 -11.39
CA LEU A 159 11.23 -2.08 -10.42
C LEU A 159 12.67 -2.03 -10.90
N SER A 160 13.56 -1.38 -10.14
CA SER A 160 14.95 -1.21 -10.53
C SER A 160 15.93 -1.68 -9.46
N TYR A 161 17.00 -2.35 -9.88
CA TYR A 161 18.11 -2.74 -9.01
C TYR A 161 19.44 -2.58 -9.72
N THR A 162 20.51 -2.44 -8.93
CA THR A 162 21.88 -2.38 -9.43
C THR A 162 22.56 -3.71 -9.10
N ASP A 163 23.10 -4.39 -10.10
CA ASP A 163 23.82 -5.65 -9.89
C ASP A 163 25.25 -5.43 -9.34
N SER A 164 25.97 -6.52 -9.10
CA SER A 164 27.34 -6.48 -8.57
C SER A 164 28.36 -5.83 -9.51
N LEU A 165 28.01 -5.62 -10.79
CA LEU A 165 28.83 -4.95 -11.79
C LEU A 165 28.47 -3.46 -11.93
N GLY A 166 27.51 -2.97 -11.15
CA GLY A 166 27.04 -1.59 -11.21
C GLY A 166 26.04 -1.33 -12.34
N VAL A 167 25.51 -2.36 -13.01
CA VAL A 167 24.54 -2.21 -14.09
C VAL A 167 23.14 -2.07 -13.50
N ILE A 168 22.39 -1.08 -13.97
CA ILE A 168 21.00 -0.84 -13.57
C ILE A 168 20.08 -1.68 -14.46
N HIS A 169 19.29 -2.53 -13.82
CA HIS A 169 18.22 -3.29 -14.46
C HIS A 169 16.88 -2.65 -14.12
N VAL A 170 15.97 -2.54 -15.09
CA VAL A 170 14.63 -1.97 -14.88
C VAL A 170 13.58 -2.90 -15.50
N GLN A 171 12.61 -3.31 -14.70
CA GLN A 171 11.41 -4.01 -15.14
C GLN A 171 10.21 -3.07 -15.01
N THR A 172 9.32 -3.11 -16.00
CA THR A 172 8.12 -2.25 -16.03
C THR A 172 6.86 -3.10 -16.08
N TYR A 173 5.89 -2.77 -15.25
CA TYR A 173 4.61 -3.45 -15.13
C TYR A 173 3.48 -2.43 -15.25
N ASN A 174 2.49 -2.67 -16.10
CA ASN A 174 1.29 -1.83 -16.13
C ASN A 174 0.48 -2.01 -14.84
N LEU A 175 0.08 -0.90 -14.23
CA LEU A 175 -0.69 -0.91 -12.98
C LEU A 175 -2.18 -1.16 -13.26
N PHE A 176 -2.74 -2.11 -12.53
CA PHE A 176 -4.12 -2.56 -12.72
C PHE A 176 -4.90 -2.55 -11.39
N ARG A 177 -6.15 -2.09 -11.46
CA ARG A 177 -7.09 -2.08 -10.33
C ARG A 177 -7.62 -3.49 -10.12
N ASN A 178 -7.27 -4.10 -8.98
CA ASN A 178 -7.72 -5.45 -8.66
C ASN A 178 -9.25 -5.55 -8.69
N SER A 179 -9.79 -6.54 -9.37
CA SER A 179 -11.22 -6.86 -9.31
C SER A 179 -11.44 -7.70 -8.06
N SER A 180 -12.22 -7.19 -7.11
CA SER A 180 -12.62 -7.87 -5.87
C SER A 180 -13.49 -9.13 -6.08
N ILE A 181 -13.36 -9.81 -7.22
CA ILE A 181 -14.05 -11.05 -7.56
C ILE A 181 -13.03 -12.21 -7.46
N PRO A 182 -13.04 -12.99 -6.36
CA PRO A 182 -12.22 -14.18 -6.24
C PRO A 182 -12.49 -15.12 -7.42
N GLY A 183 -11.43 -15.52 -8.13
CA GLY A 183 -11.55 -16.44 -9.28
C GLY A 183 -11.83 -15.76 -10.63
N ALA A 184 -11.87 -14.43 -10.72
CA ALA A 184 -11.80 -13.71 -11.99
C ALA A 184 -10.36 -13.79 -12.55
N ALA A 185 -9.97 -14.97 -13.05
CA ALA A 185 -9.05 -15.00 -14.16
C ALA A 185 -9.77 -14.30 -15.34
N ASN A 186 -9.03 -13.47 -16.06
CA ASN A 186 -9.41 -12.81 -17.32
C ASN A 186 -10.00 -11.41 -17.14
N PHE A 187 -9.17 -10.43 -17.50
CA PHE A 187 -9.52 -9.17 -18.17
C PHE A 187 -11.03 -9.00 -18.42
N ASP A 188 -11.71 -8.27 -17.53
CA ASP A 188 -12.99 -7.64 -17.86
C ASP A 188 -12.65 -6.30 -18.51
N PRO A 189 -12.80 -6.14 -19.83
CA PRO A 189 -12.47 -4.89 -20.51
C PRO A 189 -13.32 -3.71 -20.02
N GLU A 190 -14.46 -3.97 -19.38
CA GLU A 190 -15.38 -2.93 -18.91
C GLU A 190 -15.80 -3.11 -17.44
N PRO A 191 -15.51 -2.15 -16.56
CA PRO A 191 -14.89 -0.86 -16.85
C PRO A 191 -13.38 -0.99 -17.07
N ASP A 192 -12.78 -0.01 -17.74
CA ASP A 192 -11.32 0.12 -17.79
C ASP A 192 -10.72 0.01 -16.38
N ARG A 193 -9.91 -1.02 -16.17
CA ARG A 193 -9.29 -1.33 -14.88
C ARG A 193 -7.89 -0.76 -14.74
N TYR A 194 -7.34 -0.05 -15.72
CA TYR A 194 -6.13 0.73 -15.50
C TYR A 194 -6.40 1.87 -14.51
N PHE A 195 -5.35 2.37 -13.86
CA PHE A 195 -5.43 3.51 -12.95
C PHE A 195 -5.59 4.84 -13.69
N ARG A 196 -6.65 4.99 -14.47
CA ARG A 196 -6.90 6.18 -15.30
C ARG A 196 -8.17 6.90 -14.88
N ASN A 197 -8.19 8.20 -15.10
CA ASN A 197 -9.35 9.05 -14.88
C ASN A 197 -10.35 8.94 -16.04
N THR A 198 -11.02 7.79 -16.17
CA THR A 198 -11.98 7.53 -17.26
C THR A 198 -13.42 7.84 -16.87
N ALA A 199 -14.29 7.97 -17.87
CA ALA A 199 -15.73 8.15 -17.65
C ALA A 199 -16.34 6.99 -16.83
N ASP A 200 -15.80 5.78 -16.96
CA ASP A 200 -16.28 4.59 -16.27
C ASP A 200 -16.22 4.70 -14.75
N LEU A 201 -15.23 5.42 -14.20
CA LEU A 201 -15.15 5.64 -12.75
C LEU A 201 -16.37 6.39 -12.21
N ARG A 202 -17.04 7.19 -13.05
CA ARG A 202 -18.21 8.02 -12.71
C ARG A 202 -19.52 7.37 -13.13
N ASN A 203 -19.47 6.29 -13.90
CA ASN A 203 -20.65 5.67 -14.48
C ASN A 203 -21.34 4.80 -13.43
N SER A 204 -22.59 5.15 -13.07
CA SER A 204 -23.37 4.40 -12.09
C SER A 204 -23.63 2.96 -12.50
N THR A 205 -23.60 2.64 -13.81
CA THR A 205 -23.68 1.27 -14.33
C THR A 205 -22.55 0.38 -13.78
N TYR A 206 -21.38 0.96 -13.53
CA TYR A 206 -20.20 0.25 -13.04
C TYR A 206 -19.98 0.42 -11.52
N ALA A 207 -20.93 0.98 -10.78
CA ALA A 207 -20.77 1.24 -9.35
C ALA A 207 -20.44 -0.03 -8.54
N SER A 208 -21.06 -1.17 -8.89
CA SER A 208 -20.77 -2.47 -8.25
C SER A 208 -19.40 -3.06 -8.60
N LYS A 209 -18.79 -2.61 -9.70
CA LYS A 209 -17.43 -3.00 -10.12
C LYS A 209 -16.37 -2.00 -9.64
N ASN A 210 -16.76 -0.77 -9.32
CA ASN A 210 -15.91 0.32 -8.85
C ASN A 210 -16.05 0.54 -7.32
N THR A 211 -16.06 -0.55 -6.54
CA THR A 211 -16.17 -0.47 -5.07
C THR A 211 -14.96 0.20 -4.41
N ASP A 212 -13.83 0.26 -5.14
CA ASP A 212 -12.62 0.99 -4.82
C ASP A 212 -12.71 2.50 -5.05
N VAL A 213 -13.83 3.01 -5.60
CA VAL A 213 -14.01 4.42 -5.98
C VAL A 213 -15.01 5.11 -5.05
N VAL A 214 -14.57 6.21 -4.43
CA VAL A 214 -15.46 7.14 -3.73
C VAL A 214 -15.98 8.17 -4.73
N GLN A 215 -17.29 8.14 -4.93
CA GLN A 215 -17.98 8.96 -5.93
C GLN A 215 -18.12 10.42 -5.50
N GLN A 216 -17.94 11.34 -6.46
CA GLN A 216 -18.24 12.76 -6.29
C GLN A 216 -18.93 13.30 -7.56
N THR A 217 -20.12 13.87 -7.39
CA THR A 217 -20.90 14.45 -8.50
C THR A 217 -20.13 15.58 -9.18
N GLY A 218 -20.11 15.56 -10.51
CA GLY A 218 -19.47 16.59 -11.33
C GLY A 218 -17.94 16.55 -11.36
N SER A 219 -17.32 15.52 -10.77
CA SER A 219 -15.86 15.36 -10.70
C SER A 219 -15.15 15.33 -12.05
N SER A 220 -14.09 16.12 -12.20
CA SER A 220 -13.23 16.14 -13.39
C SER A 220 -11.92 15.39 -13.17
N TYR A 221 -11.56 15.09 -11.93
CA TYR A 221 -10.29 14.48 -11.56
C TYR A 221 -10.50 13.22 -10.72
N ALA A 222 -9.50 12.36 -10.71
CA ALA A 222 -9.44 11.18 -9.85
C ALA A 222 -8.07 11.12 -9.17
N TYR A 223 -8.08 10.76 -7.89
CA TYR A 223 -6.90 10.63 -7.05
C TYR A 223 -6.90 9.27 -6.38
N ALA A 224 -5.75 8.66 -6.19
CA ALA A 224 -5.61 7.40 -5.47
C ALA A 224 -4.68 7.57 -4.26
N SER A 225 -5.14 7.15 -3.09
CA SER A 225 -4.33 7.07 -1.87
C SER A 225 -3.67 5.70 -1.80
N PHE A 226 -2.37 5.65 -1.51
CA PHE A 226 -1.60 4.41 -1.50
C PHE A 226 -0.91 4.16 -0.16
N TYR A 227 -0.87 2.88 0.24
CA TYR A 227 -0.11 2.39 1.39
C TYR A 227 0.66 1.14 0.99
N ILE A 228 1.85 0.93 1.56
CA ILE A 228 2.60 -0.32 1.44
C ILE A 228 2.65 -1.05 2.78
N VAL A 229 2.57 -2.38 2.75
CA VAL A 229 2.57 -3.26 3.92
C VAL A 229 3.46 -4.46 3.62
N ALA A 230 4.34 -4.84 4.55
CA ALA A 230 4.99 -6.15 4.51
C ALA A 230 4.02 -7.22 5.03
N ILE A 231 3.84 -8.29 4.25
CA ILE A 231 2.89 -9.37 4.52
C ILE A 231 3.68 -10.67 4.63
N GLY A 232 3.37 -11.45 5.66
CA GLY A 232 4.07 -12.68 5.98
C GLY A 232 3.20 -13.70 6.67
N VAL A 233 3.82 -14.78 7.13
CA VAL A 233 3.18 -15.83 7.91
C VAL A 233 4.04 -16.17 9.12
N ASP A 234 3.41 -16.44 10.27
CA ASP A 234 4.11 -16.91 11.46
C ASP A 234 4.40 -18.42 11.41
N ASP A 235 4.97 -18.96 12.49
CA ASP A 235 5.25 -20.41 12.63
C ASP A 235 3.99 -21.30 12.59
N ASN A 236 2.80 -20.73 12.82
CA ASN A 236 1.51 -21.41 12.74
C ASN A 236 0.79 -21.17 11.40
N ILE A 237 1.45 -20.55 10.41
CA ILE A 237 0.89 -20.19 9.11
C ILE A 237 -0.21 -19.10 9.24
N ALA A 238 -0.31 -18.43 10.39
CA ALA A 238 -1.21 -17.29 10.56
C ALA A 238 -0.62 -16.06 9.86
N PRO A 239 -1.45 -15.26 9.15
CA PRO A 239 -0.97 -14.08 8.46
C PRO A 239 -0.49 -13.03 9.48
N ILE A 240 0.71 -12.51 9.25
CA ILE A 240 1.27 -11.40 10.01
C ILE A 240 1.53 -10.22 9.07
N TYR A 241 1.43 -9.01 9.60
CA TYR A 241 1.59 -7.78 8.84
C TYR A 241 2.55 -6.85 9.57
N SER A 242 3.24 -6.01 8.80
CA SER A 242 3.86 -4.80 9.36
C SER A 242 2.81 -3.71 9.59
N SER A 243 3.19 -2.68 10.33
CA SER A 243 2.49 -1.39 10.24
C SER A 243 2.51 -0.89 8.78
N PRO A 244 1.42 -0.29 8.26
CA PRO A 244 1.40 0.32 6.95
C PRO A 244 2.29 1.56 6.86
N THR A 245 2.81 1.81 5.67
CA THR A 245 3.56 3.02 5.33
C THR A 245 2.79 3.80 4.28
N PHE A 246 2.56 5.09 4.51
CA PHE A 246 1.81 5.93 3.58
C PHE A 246 2.69 6.37 2.41
N LEU A 247 2.29 6.01 1.19
CA LEU A 247 3.03 6.35 -0.03
C LEU A 247 2.66 7.74 -0.59
N GLY A 248 1.47 8.22 -0.26
CA GLY A 248 0.95 9.49 -0.76
C GLY A 248 -0.35 9.36 -1.53
N VAL A 249 -0.82 10.49 -2.04
CA VAL A 249 -1.98 10.59 -2.94
C VAL A 249 -1.49 10.94 -4.33
N MET A 250 -1.81 10.11 -5.31
CA MET A 250 -1.45 10.33 -6.71
C MET A 250 -2.67 10.72 -7.53
N ARG A 251 -2.54 11.71 -8.39
CA ARG A 251 -3.49 12.03 -9.43
C ARG A 251 -3.42 10.97 -10.52
N LEU A 252 -4.58 10.48 -10.94
CA LEU A 252 -4.68 9.57 -12.07
C LEU A 252 -4.65 10.36 -13.39
N PRO A 253 -3.91 9.89 -14.41
CA PRO A 253 -3.84 10.54 -15.72
C PRO A 253 -5.20 10.51 -16.43
N GLY A 254 -5.40 11.44 -17.35
CA GLY A 254 -6.58 11.47 -18.22
C GLY A 254 -6.65 10.27 -19.17
N SER A 255 -7.81 10.12 -19.81
CA SER A 255 -8.01 9.23 -20.97
C SER A 255 -7.70 9.94 -22.27
#